data_AF-A0A3P8BW49-F1
#
_entry.id   AF-A0A3P8BW49-F1
#
_cell.length_a   1.000
_cell.length_b   1.000
_cell.length_c   1.000
_cell.angle_alpha   90.00
_cell.angle_beta   90.00
_cell.angle_gamma   90.00
#
_symmetry.space_group_name_H-M   'P 1'
#
loop_
_entity.id
_entity.type
_entity.pdbx_description
1 polymer ?
#
loop_
_entity_poly.entity_id
_entity_poly.type
_entity_poly.pdbx_seq_one_letter_code
_entity_poly.pdbx_strand_id
1 'polypeptide(L)'
;MLSMEPVCPRESSAICQCSPNSACPMGASCTMGTCCSKWFNYDTLNSYIPAVALLSQIPGSQCQASTQCNGFSTSCAQCMRGVCACVNGAASNGASCLQMPPRMLSLARNGCDQYGSPCSVLLSTARRRPIIAPMGNITETPLFFNVASDRRCVANATDLGFDPDSTCLPNEKCINGECKMKLWPGEYGCASDEQCTSRCANTYCELLKSDKNVAQCQCRDGQLLYGRCFSQCPSGFHESGAYCMVDDEDSFWSDGDAQDRLKALLNAGQC
;
A
#
# COMPACT_ATOMS: atom_id res chain seq x y z
N MET A 1 12.06 0.32 8.15
CA MET A 1 11.99 -0.97 7.43
C MET A 1 13.40 -1.37 7.05
N LEU A 2 13.83 -2.58 7.38
CA LEU A 2 15.12 -3.09 6.91
C LEU A 2 14.98 -3.30 5.39
N SER A 3 15.50 -2.34 4.63
CA SER A 3 15.76 -2.49 3.19
C SER A 3 16.82 -3.56 3.03
N MET A 4 16.41 -4.84 3.06
CA MET A 4 17.25 -5.89 2.53
C MET A 4 17.26 -5.70 1.02
N GLU A 5 18.43 -5.40 0.45
CA GLU A 5 18.63 -5.53 -0.98
C GLU A 5 18.12 -6.92 -1.39
N PRO A 6 17.23 -7.02 -2.39
CA PRO A 6 16.62 -8.29 -2.73
C PRO A 6 17.70 -9.31 -3.14
N VAL A 7 17.87 -10.35 -2.33
CA VAL A 7 18.87 -11.41 -2.56
C VAL A 7 18.21 -12.60 -3.22
N CYS A 8 18.50 -12.80 -4.50
CA CYS A 8 18.11 -13.99 -5.25
C CYS A 8 19.35 -14.84 -5.59
N PRO A 9 19.23 -16.19 -5.60
CA PRO A 9 20.30 -17.08 -6.06
C PRO A 9 20.83 -16.67 -7.45
N ARG A 10 22.07 -17.07 -7.77
CA ARG A 10 22.60 -16.92 -9.13
C ARG A 10 21.62 -17.57 -10.12
N GLU A 11 21.37 -16.90 -11.26
CA GLU A 11 20.41 -17.34 -12.27
C GLU A 11 18.94 -17.27 -11.81
N SER A 12 18.60 -16.31 -10.95
CA SER A 12 17.22 -15.96 -10.63
C SER A 12 17.03 -14.45 -10.54
N SER A 13 15.80 -14.00 -10.70
CA SER A 13 15.45 -12.58 -10.69
C SER A 13 14.51 -12.30 -9.53
N ALA A 14 14.75 -11.21 -8.82
CA ALA A 14 13.88 -10.72 -7.77
C ALA A 14 12.59 -10.15 -8.38
N ILE A 15 11.45 -10.52 -7.78
CA ILE A 15 10.12 -10.08 -8.22
C ILE A 15 9.53 -9.10 -7.20
N CYS A 16 9.38 -9.57 -5.97
CA CYS A 16 8.75 -8.86 -4.88
C CYS A 16 9.26 -9.43 -3.55
N GLN A 17 8.95 -8.78 -2.44
CA GLN A 17 9.19 -9.36 -1.12
C GLN A 17 8.23 -10.53 -0.88
N CYS A 18 8.68 -11.51 -0.12
CA CYS A 18 7.81 -12.60 0.31
C CYS A 18 6.72 -12.07 1.23
N SER A 19 5.56 -12.70 1.11
CA SER A 19 4.52 -12.67 2.14
C SER A 19 5.04 -13.13 3.52
N PRO A 20 4.42 -12.72 4.64
CA PRO A 20 4.76 -13.24 5.98
C PRO A 20 4.72 -14.78 6.10
N ASN A 21 3.85 -15.45 5.33
CA ASN A 21 3.79 -16.93 5.28
C ASN A 21 4.71 -17.53 4.20
N SER A 22 5.67 -16.74 3.69
CA SER A 22 6.58 -17.11 2.59
C SER A 22 5.88 -17.41 1.24
N ALA A 23 4.62 -16.99 1.07
CA ALA A 23 3.94 -17.06 -0.22
C ALA A 23 4.57 -16.11 -1.24
N CYS A 24 4.61 -16.58 -2.49
CA CYS A 24 5.09 -15.86 -3.66
C CYS A 24 4.08 -15.98 -4.81
N PRO A 25 4.15 -15.08 -5.80
CA PRO A 25 3.43 -15.24 -7.05
C PRO A 25 3.72 -16.61 -7.70
N MET A 26 2.78 -17.08 -8.52
CA MET A 26 2.95 -18.35 -9.25
C MET A 26 4.26 -18.37 -10.05
N GLY A 27 4.98 -19.49 -9.98
CA GLY A 27 6.28 -19.66 -10.66
C GLY A 27 7.48 -19.07 -9.92
N ALA A 28 7.28 -18.48 -8.75
CA ALA A 28 8.34 -17.96 -7.89
C ALA A 28 8.42 -18.71 -6.56
N SER A 29 9.60 -18.70 -5.95
CA SER A 29 9.84 -19.28 -4.63
C SER A 29 10.48 -18.27 -3.69
N CYS A 30 10.02 -18.23 -2.45
CA CYS A 30 10.58 -17.34 -1.44
C CYS A 30 12.00 -17.79 -1.07
N THR A 31 12.96 -16.90 -1.24
CA THR A 31 14.36 -17.11 -0.85
C THR A 31 14.81 -15.87 -0.07
N MET A 32 15.22 -16.06 1.19
CA MET A 32 15.69 -14.96 2.06
C MET A 32 14.77 -13.73 2.09
N GLY A 33 13.45 -13.92 2.09
CA GLY A 33 12.48 -12.83 2.12
C GLY A 33 12.19 -12.16 0.76
N THR A 34 12.79 -12.66 -0.34
CA THR A 34 12.51 -12.20 -1.71
C THR A 34 11.91 -13.34 -2.54
N CYS A 35 10.85 -13.06 -3.29
CA CYS A 35 10.31 -13.97 -4.29
C CYS A 35 11.20 -13.97 -5.52
N CYS A 36 11.87 -15.10 -5.75
CA CYS A 36 12.79 -15.29 -6.86
C CYS A 36 12.19 -16.22 -7.91
N SER A 37 12.22 -15.82 -9.18
CA SER A 37 11.87 -16.71 -10.28
C SER A 37 13.03 -17.63 -10.62
N LYS A 38 12.79 -18.94 -10.68
CA LYS A 38 13.81 -19.87 -11.17
C LYS A 38 13.93 -19.77 -12.68
N TRP A 39 15.14 -19.67 -13.18
CA TRP A 39 15.39 -19.97 -14.59
C TRP A 39 15.22 -21.48 -14.77
N PHE A 40 14.25 -21.89 -15.59
CA PHE A 40 14.14 -23.30 -15.96
C PHE A 40 15.38 -23.69 -16.76
N ASN A 41 16.18 -24.60 -16.21
CA ASN A 41 17.15 -25.35 -17.00
C ASN A 41 16.39 -26.24 -17.98
N TYR A 42 16.84 -26.21 -19.23
CA TYR A 42 16.28 -26.89 -20.39
C TYR A 42 16.33 -28.41 -20.17
N ASP A 43 15.24 -29.06 -19.72
CA ASP A 43 15.18 -30.54 -19.83
C ASP A 43 13.79 -31.19 -19.80
N THR A 44 12.71 -30.48 -20.15
CA THR A 44 11.44 -31.14 -20.50
C THR A 44 10.77 -30.45 -21.69
N LEU A 45 10.72 -31.17 -22.81
CA LEU A 45 9.96 -30.82 -24.01
C LEU A 45 8.49 -30.55 -23.63
N ASN A 46 8.02 -29.30 -23.83
CA ASN A 46 6.78 -28.90 -24.52
C ASN A 46 6.17 -27.53 -24.09
N SER A 47 6.95 -26.62 -23.50
CA SER A 47 6.48 -25.23 -23.39
C SER A 47 7.63 -24.24 -23.56
N TYR A 48 7.72 -23.67 -24.76
CA TYR A 48 8.72 -22.69 -25.18
C TYR A 48 8.42 -21.32 -24.56
N ILE A 49 8.93 -21.01 -23.36
CA ILE A 49 9.14 -19.61 -22.98
C ILE A 49 10.47 -19.46 -22.19
N PRO A 50 11.46 -18.71 -22.69
CA PRO A 50 12.75 -18.52 -22.01
C PRO A 50 12.63 -17.59 -20.80
N ALA A 51 13.07 -18.07 -19.64
CA ALA A 51 12.98 -17.39 -18.33
C ALA A 51 13.75 -16.06 -18.22
N VAL A 52 14.71 -15.79 -19.14
CA VAL A 52 15.49 -14.53 -19.22
C VAL A 52 14.59 -13.33 -19.51
N ALA A 53 13.54 -13.58 -20.27
CA ALA A 53 12.69 -12.56 -20.86
C ALA A 53 11.30 -12.55 -20.23
N LEU A 54 11.09 -13.26 -19.11
CA LEU A 54 9.77 -13.60 -18.55
C LEU A 54 9.38 -12.80 -17.29
N LEU A 55 10.30 -12.10 -16.63
CA LEU A 55 10.02 -11.48 -15.32
C LEU A 55 10.69 -10.11 -15.10
N SER A 56 11.36 -9.56 -16.11
CA SER A 56 12.14 -8.32 -15.95
C SER A 56 11.30 -7.05 -15.85
N GLN A 57 9.98 -7.14 -16.05
CA GLN A 57 9.10 -5.97 -16.15
C GLN A 57 7.72 -6.23 -15.52
N ILE A 58 7.66 -6.11 -14.19
CA ILE A 58 6.44 -6.06 -13.37
C ILE A 58 5.64 -4.77 -13.67
N PRO A 59 4.36 -4.66 -13.27
CA PRO A 59 3.62 -3.41 -13.42
C PRO A 59 4.41 -2.23 -12.83
N GLY A 60 4.62 -1.20 -13.65
CA GLY A 60 5.30 0.04 -13.29
C GLY A 60 6.78 0.08 -13.63
N SER A 61 7.34 -0.98 -14.20
CA SER A 61 8.67 -0.97 -14.82
C SER A 61 8.67 -0.18 -16.14
N GLN A 62 9.86 0.22 -16.57
CA GLN A 62 10.05 0.81 -17.89
C GLN A 62 9.89 -0.26 -18.98
N CYS A 63 9.38 0.15 -20.15
CA CYS A 63 9.24 -0.69 -21.33
C CYS A 63 9.43 0.12 -22.62
N GLN A 64 9.68 -0.58 -23.72
CA GLN A 64 9.71 -0.03 -25.09
C GLN A 64 8.61 -0.64 -25.96
N ALA A 65 8.18 -1.87 -25.65
CA ALA A 65 7.14 -2.58 -26.38
C ALA A 65 6.25 -3.37 -25.41
N SER A 66 4.97 -3.54 -25.76
CA SER A 66 4.01 -4.25 -24.92
C SER A 66 4.37 -5.72 -24.67
N THR A 67 5.18 -6.31 -25.53
CA THR A 67 5.70 -7.68 -25.38
C THR A 67 6.72 -7.83 -24.25
N GLN A 68 7.28 -6.73 -23.73
CA GLN A 68 8.31 -6.76 -22.69
C GLN A 68 7.72 -6.84 -21.29
N CYS A 69 6.55 -6.26 -21.12
CA CYS A 69 5.85 -6.24 -19.86
C CYS A 69 5.24 -7.63 -19.65
N ASN A 70 5.46 -8.27 -18.50
CA ASN A 70 5.39 -9.74 -18.42
C ASN A 70 4.26 -10.35 -17.59
N GLY A 71 3.45 -9.56 -16.88
CA GLY A 71 2.13 -10.00 -16.45
C GLY A 71 1.10 -10.32 -17.57
N PHE A 72 1.54 -10.65 -18.80
CA PHE A 72 0.82 -10.44 -20.08
C PHE A 72 0.49 -11.74 -20.83
N SER A 73 0.36 -12.89 -20.16
CA SER A 73 -0.33 -14.04 -20.77
C SER A 73 -1.83 -13.77 -21.02
N THR A 74 -2.31 -12.59 -20.64
CA THR A 74 -3.67 -12.09 -20.81
C THR A 74 -3.64 -10.68 -21.39
N SER A 75 -4.74 -10.24 -22.01
CA SER A 75 -4.94 -8.88 -22.54
C SER A 75 -5.04 -7.79 -21.45
N CYS A 76 -4.45 -8.01 -20.28
CA CYS A 76 -4.65 -7.18 -19.07
C CYS A 76 -3.58 -6.11 -18.87
N ALA A 77 -2.62 -5.98 -19.76
CA ALA A 77 -1.57 -5.01 -19.60
C ALA A 77 -0.99 -4.55 -20.95
N GLN A 78 -0.38 -3.36 -20.98
CA GLN A 78 0.21 -2.75 -22.19
C GLN A 78 1.43 -1.89 -21.83
N CYS A 79 2.40 -1.77 -22.75
CA CYS A 79 3.43 -0.73 -22.63
C CYS A 79 2.80 0.62 -23.02
N MET A 80 2.54 1.46 -22.03
CA MET A 80 1.92 2.77 -22.21
C MET A 80 2.93 3.85 -21.82
N ARG A 81 3.32 4.69 -22.79
CA ARG A 81 4.26 5.79 -22.57
C ARG A 81 5.56 5.34 -21.90
N GLY A 82 6.04 4.15 -22.27
CA GLY A 82 7.25 3.56 -21.73
C GLY A 82 7.12 2.97 -20.33
N VAL A 83 5.89 2.76 -19.83
CA VAL A 83 5.61 2.11 -18.55
C VAL A 83 4.70 0.89 -18.77
N CYS A 84 5.02 -0.22 -18.11
CA CYS A 84 4.14 -1.39 -18.08
C CYS A 84 2.91 -1.09 -17.22
N ALA A 85 1.77 -0.86 -17.87
CA ALA A 85 0.52 -0.48 -17.21
C ALA A 85 -0.54 -1.58 -17.31
N CYS A 86 -1.37 -1.71 -16.28
CA CYS A 86 -2.53 -2.58 -16.32
C CYS A 86 -3.67 -1.91 -17.10
N VAL A 87 -4.26 -2.63 -18.06
CA VAL A 87 -5.30 -2.12 -18.97
C VAL A 87 -6.56 -2.99 -18.91
N ASN A 88 -7.62 -2.57 -19.60
CA ASN A 88 -8.89 -3.29 -19.69
C ASN A 88 -9.53 -3.57 -18.32
N GLY A 89 -9.39 -2.63 -17.36
CA GLY A 89 -9.94 -2.77 -16.01
C GLY A 89 -9.15 -3.70 -15.08
N ALA A 90 -7.99 -4.21 -15.51
CA ALA A 90 -7.10 -4.97 -14.64
C ALA A 90 -6.38 -4.05 -13.63
N ALA A 91 -5.97 -4.64 -12.51
CA ALA A 91 -5.19 -3.97 -11.47
C ALA A 91 -3.93 -4.77 -11.12
N SER A 92 -2.90 -4.04 -10.71
CA SER A 92 -1.64 -4.58 -10.25
C SER A 92 -1.79 -5.21 -8.87
N ASN A 93 -1.30 -6.43 -8.72
CA ASN A 93 -1.08 -7.04 -7.41
C ASN A 93 0.37 -6.89 -6.93
N GLY A 94 1.19 -6.06 -7.58
CA GLY A 94 2.62 -5.92 -7.30
C GLY A 94 3.54 -6.88 -8.05
N ALA A 95 3.02 -7.96 -8.65
CA ALA A 95 3.79 -8.88 -9.49
C ALA A 95 3.24 -8.97 -10.93
N SER A 96 1.93 -8.91 -11.11
CA SER A 96 1.24 -8.98 -12.41
C SER A 96 -0.03 -8.13 -12.42
N CYS A 97 -0.59 -7.92 -13.62
CA CYS A 97 -1.90 -7.30 -13.82
C CYS A 97 -2.97 -8.39 -13.87
N LEU A 98 -4.01 -8.27 -13.04
CA LEU A 98 -5.07 -9.26 -12.93
C LEU A 98 -6.44 -8.60 -13.05
N GLN A 99 -7.38 -9.31 -13.69
CA GLN A 99 -8.80 -8.98 -13.62
C GLN A 99 -9.31 -9.33 -12.22
N MET A 100 -9.48 -8.31 -11.38
CA MET A 100 -10.02 -8.47 -10.03
C MET A 100 -11.50 -8.07 -10.04
N PRO A 101 -12.40 -8.88 -9.47
CA PRO A 101 -13.77 -8.44 -9.22
C PRO A 101 -13.76 -7.11 -8.44
N PRO A 102 -14.63 -6.13 -8.75
CA PRO A 102 -14.61 -4.81 -8.11
C PRO A 102 -14.65 -4.85 -6.58
N ARG A 103 -15.38 -5.83 -6.01
CA ARG A 103 -15.44 -6.07 -4.57
C ARG A 103 -14.08 -6.46 -3.98
N MET A 104 -13.33 -7.34 -4.66
CA MET A 104 -11.99 -7.76 -4.21
C MET A 104 -10.99 -6.62 -4.33
N LEU A 105 -11.05 -5.84 -5.42
CA LEU A 105 -10.21 -4.67 -5.59
C LEU A 105 -10.48 -3.61 -4.51
N SER A 106 -11.75 -3.38 -4.17
CA SER A 106 -12.13 -2.49 -3.07
C SER A 106 -11.62 -2.99 -1.71
N LEU A 107 -11.70 -4.30 -1.45
CA LEU A 107 -11.15 -4.89 -0.23
C LEU A 107 -9.63 -4.74 -0.18
N ALA A 108 -8.92 -5.01 -1.27
CA ALA A 108 -7.47 -4.83 -1.34
C ALA A 108 -7.07 -3.36 -1.10
N ARG A 109 -7.79 -2.39 -1.70
CA ARG A 109 -7.51 -0.94 -1.57
C ARG A 109 -7.74 -0.40 -0.16
N ASN A 110 -8.70 -0.98 0.55
CA ASN A 110 -9.10 -0.53 1.88
C ASN A 110 -8.63 -1.46 3.00
N GLY A 111 -7.90 -2.53 2.66
CA GLY A 111 -7.44 -3.53 3.59
C GLY A 111 -6.22 -3.10 4.41
N CYS A 112 -6.06 -3.74 5.56
CA CYS A 112 -4.98 -3.52 6.52
C CYS A 112 -3.72 -4.31 6.20
N ASP A 113 -3.86 -5.36 5.40
CA ASP A 113 -2.80 -6.29 5.04
C ASP A 113 -2.91 -6.70 3.57
N GLN A 114 -1.91 -7.48 3.14
CA GLN A 114 -1.82 -8.06 1.79
C GLN A 114 -2.94 -9.05 1.41
N TYR A 115 -3.79 -9.44 2.36
CA TYR A 115 -4.94 -10.33 2.15
C TYR A 115 -6.25 -9.55 2.02
N GLY A 116 -6.19 -8.21 2.15
CA GLY A 116 -7.37 -7.35 2.09
C GLY A 116 -8.18 -7.34 3.39
N SER A 117 -7.60 -7.81 4.51
CA SER A 117 -8.27 -7.86 5.82
C SER A 117 -8.82 -6.50 6.24
N PRO A 118 -10.02 -6.40 6.83
CA PRO A 118 -10.55 -5.13 7.27
C PRO A 118 -9.69 -4.55 8.39
N CYS A 119 -9.48 -3.24 8.37
CA CYS A 119 -8.73 -2.53 9.39
C CYS A 119 -9.57 -2.35 10.65
N SER A 120 -8.97 -2.56 11.82
CA SER A 120 -9.51 -2.09 13.10
C SER A 120 -8.43 -1.42 13.92
N VAL A 121 -8.83 -0.42 14.69
CA VAL A 121 -7.97 0.24 15.67
C VAL A 121 -7.99 -0.58 16.95
N LEU A 122 -6.82 -1.09 17.31
CA LEU A 122 -6.50 -1.68 18.61
C LEU A 122 -5.71 -0.67 19.44
N LEU A 123 -5.71 -0.81 20.76
CA LEU A 123 -4.90 0.03 21.64
C LEU A 123 -3.74 -0.77 22.20
N SER A 124 -2.54 -0.19 22.16
CA SER A 124 -1.37 -0.74 22.85
C SER A 124 -1.10 0.10 24.08
N THR A 125 -1.44 -0.45 25.24
CA THR A 125 -1.09 0.13 26.55
C THR A 125 0.42 0.29 26.70
N ALA A 126 1.19 -0.74 26.32
CA ALA A 126 2.65 -0.72 26.39
C ALA A 126 3.29 0.39 25.55
N ARG A 127 2.69 0.75 24.40
CA ARG A 127 3.17 1.83 23.53
C ARG A 127 2.39 3.13 23.70
N ARG A 128 1.39 3.15 24.58
CA ARG A 128 0.47 4.26 24.82
C ARG A 128 -0.03 4.92 23.55
N ARG A 129 -0.46 4.08 22.60
CA ARG A 129 -0.94 4.55 21.30
C ARG A 129 -1.85 3.54 20.61
N PRO A 130 -2.73 4.00 19.71
CA PRO A 130 -3.48 3.12 18.84
C PRO A 130 -2.60 2.43 17.80
N ILE A 131 -3.03 1.24 17.38
CA ILE A 131 -2.42 0.41 16.34
C ILE A 131 -3.52 -0.02 15.40
N ILE A 132 -3.37 0.25 14.10
CA ILE A 132 -4.26 -0.30 13.08
C ILE A 132 -3.79 -1.72 12.78
N ALA A 133 -4.69 -2.69 12.95
CA ALA A 133 -4.40 -4.11 12.76
C ALA A 133 -5.51 -4.79 11.91
N PRO A 134 -5.16 -5.86 11.17
CA PRO A 134 -6.15 -6.63 10.43
C PRO A 134 -7.08 -7.39 11.39
N MET A 135 -8.38 -7.44 11.08
CA MET A 135 -9.35 -8.25 11.81
C MET A 135 -9.97 -9.34 10.94
N GLY A 136 -9.86 -10.58 11.40
CA GLY A 136 -10.35 -11.73 10.63
C GLY A 136 -9.39 -12.11 9.50
N ASN A 137 -9.72 -13.19 8.82
CA ASN A 137 -8.93 -13.78 7.76
C ASN A 137 -9.77 -13.76 6.49
N ILE A 138 -9.38 -13.04 5.44
CA ILE A 138 -10.20 -12.98 4.22
C ILE A 138 -9.72 -13.95 3.13
N THR A 139 -8.44 -14.33 3.09
CA THR A 139 -7.96 -15.27 2.06
C THR A 139 -6.72 -16.06 2.51
N GLU A 140 -6.61 -17.32 2.10
CA GLU A 140 -5.38 -18.13 2.28
C GLU A 140 -4.22 -17.63 1.38
N THR A 141 -4.55 -16.89 0.32
CA THR A 141 -3.61 -16.37 -0.67
C THR A 141 -3.55 -14.83 -0.63
N PRO A 142 -2.36 -14.23 -0.73
CA PRO A 142 -2.23 -12.77 -0.77
C PRO A 142 -2.86 -12.19 -2.04
N LEU A 143 -3.62 -11.11 -1.89
CA LEU A 143 -4.20 -10.34 -2.98
C LEU A 143 -3.17 -9.41 -3.63
N PHE A 144 -2.12 -9.04 -2.89
CA PHE A 144 -1.03 -8.23 -3.39
C PHE A 144 0.31 -8.58 -2.71
N PHE A 145 1.40 -8.21 -3.36
CA PHE A 145 2.76 -8.44 -2.91
C PHE A 145 3.50 -7.12 -2.77
N ASN A 146 4.29 -6.98 -1.71
CA ASN A 146 5.14 -5.82 -1.51
C ASN A 146 6.27 -5.81 -2.53
N VAL A 147 6.38 -4.75 -3.31
CA VAL A 147 7.39 -4.64 -4.36
C VAL A 147 8.67 -4.07 -3.77
N ALA A 148 9.82 -4.55 -4.24
CA ALA A 148 11.11 -4.14 -3.71
C ALA A 148 11.57 -2.75 -4.19
N SER A 149 10.93 -2.18 -5.20
CA SER A 149 11.33 -0.91 -5.81
C SER A 149 10.12 -0.02 -6.13
N ASP A 150 10.38 1.28 -6.15
CA ASP A 150 9.42 2.29 -6.57
C ASP A 150 8.92 2.02 -8.00
N ARG A 151 7.64 2.29 -8.22
CA ARG A 151 6.98 2.08 -9.50
C ARG A 151 6.59 3.37 -10.17
N ARG A 152 6.56 3.31 -11.49
CA ARG A 152 5.98 4.35 -12.34
C ARG A 152 4.53 4.03 -12.64
N CYS A 153 3.77 5.07 -12.95
CA CYS A 153 2.39 4.98 -13.38
C CYS A 153 2.12 5.98 -14.50
N VAL A 154 0.99 5.83 -15.18
CA VAL A 154 0.61 6.69 -16.29
C VAL A 154 -0.50 7.64 -15.83
N ALA A 155 -0.13 8.82 -15.33
CA ALA A 155 -1.08 9.78 -14.75
C ALA A 155 -2.04 10.42 -15.77
N ASN A 156 -1.55 10.69 -16.99
CA ASN A 156 -2.26 11.48 -18.00
C ASN A 156 -2.73 10.64 -19.19
N ALA A 157 -3.32 9.46 -18.96
CA ALA A 157 -3.87 8.67 -20.05
C ALA A 157 -5.10 9.39 -20.63
N THR A 158 -5.09 9.62 -21.94
CA THR A 158 -6.22 10.21 -22.69
C THR A 158 -7.30 9.18 -23.01
N ASP A 159 -7.07 7.92 -22.66
CA ASP A 159 -7.96 6.80 -22.95
C ASP A 159 -9.11 6.78 -21.95
N LEU A 160 -10.33 6.88 -22.46
CA LEU A 160 -11.55 6.77 -21.67
C LEU A 160 -11.58 5.39 -20.99
N GLY A 161 -11.60 5.37 -19.66
CA GLY A 161 -11.68 4.14 -18.87
C GLY A 161 -10.33 3.57 -18.41
N PHE A 162 -9.21 4.27 -18.63
CA PHE A 162 -7.94 3.92 -17.97
C PHE A 162 -7.94 4.41 -16.52
N ASP A 163 -7.58 3.53 -15.58
CA ASP A 163 -7.35 3.88 -14.18
C ASP A 163 -5.87 4.24 -13.99
N PRO A 164 -5.52 5.51 -13.65
CA PRO A 164 -4.13 5.91 -13.39
C PRO A 164 -3.44 5.09 -12.29
N ASP A 165 -4.23 4.57 -11.35
CA ASP A 165 -3.74 3.77 -10.23
C ASP A 165 -3.64 2.27 -10.58
N SER A 166 -3.96 1.87 -11.82
CA SER A 166 -4.02 0.45 -12.23
C SER A 166 -2.70 -0.28 -12.01
N THR A 167 -1.58 0.43 -12.06
CA THR A 167 -0.22 -0.08 -11.86
C THR A 167 0.23 -0.07 -10.41
N CYS A 168 -0.32 0.85 -9.62
CA CYS A 168 0.08 1.09 -8.24
C CYS A 168 -0.49 0.03 -7.31
N LEU A 169 0.16 -0.19 -6.17
CA LEU A 169 -0.41 -1.06 -5.15
C LEU A 169 -1.70 -0.45 -4.58
N PRO A 170 -2.54 -1.27 -3.94
CA PRO A 170 -3.80 -0.79 -3.38
C PRO A 170 -3.63 0.37 -2.37
N ASN A 171 -2.52 0.38 -1.62
CA ASN A 171 -2.13 1.43 -0.67
C ASN A 171 -1.35 2.60 -1.30
N GLU A 172 -1.23 2.64 -2.62
CA GLU A 172 -0.54 3.68 -3.37
C GLU A 172 -1.49 4.41 -4.32
N LYS A 173 -1.09 5.60 -4.74
CA LYS A 173 -1.75 6.42 -5.76
C LYS A 173 -0.74 6.90 -6.77
N CYS A 174 -1.15 6.97 -8.03
CA CYS A 174 -0.38 7.58 -9.08
C CYS A 174 -0.34 9.10 -8.92
N ILE A 175 0.82 9.63 -8.56
CA ILE A 175 1.06 11.07 -8.36
C ILE A 175 2.27 11.43 -9.20
N ASN A 176 2.09 12.34 -10.17
CA ASN A 176 3.16 12.83 -11.06
C ASN A 176 3.94 11.71 -11.78
N GLY A 177 3.27 10.62 -12.14
CA GLY A 177 3.88 9.49 -12.86
C GLY A 177 4.61 8.49 -11.97
N GLU A 178 4.52 8.63 -10.65
CA GLU A 178 5.08 7.70 -9.67
C GLU A 178 3.98 7.16 -8.76
N CYS A 179 4.06 5.88 -8.42
CA CYS A 179 3.19 5.29 -7.41
C CYS A 179 3.71 5.69 -6.03
N LYS A 180 2.98 6.57 -5.36
CA LYS A 180 3.32 7.08 -4.02
C LYS A 180 2.36 6.50 -2.99
N MET A 181 2.88 6.26 -1.79
CA MET A 181 2.09 5.78 -0.67
C MET A 181 0.96 6.74 -0.33
N LYS A 182 -0.23 6.19 -0.09
CA LYS A 182 -1.36 6.91 0.49
C LYS A 182 -1.15 6.98 1.99
N LEU A 183 -1.04 8.18 2.53
CA LEU A 183 -0.73 8.43 3.93
C LEU A 183 -2.01 8.69 4.72
N TRP A 184 -2.05 8.19 5.94
CA TRP A 184 -3.10 8.47 6.92
C TRP A 184 -2.86 9.83 7.60
N PRO A 185 -3.91 10.45 8.18
CA PRO A 185 -3.71 11.59 9.08
C PRO A 185 -2.66 11.24 10.15
N GLY A 186 -1.77 12.17 10.46
CA GLY A 186 -0.68 11.99 11.42
C GLY A 186 0.56 11.26 10.91
N GLU A 187 0.53 10.61 9.75
CA GLU A 187 1.72 9.99 9.17
C GLU A 187 2.70 11.04 8.62
N TYR A 188 4.00 10.75 8.78
CA TYR A 188 5.09 11.61 8.36
C TYR A 188 5.62 11.24 6.97
N GLY A 189 6.41 12.14 6.39
CA GLY A 189 7.10 11.94 5.12
C GLY A 189 6.26 12.25 3.89
N CYS A 190 5.15 12.98 4.06
CA CYS A 190 4.37 13.44 2.92
C CYS A 190 5.17 14.45 2.09
N ALA A 191 4.99 14.41 0.78
CA ALA A 191 5.58 15.39 -0.15
C ALA A 191 4.54 16.32 -0.80
N SER A 192 3.27 15.92 -0.79
CA SER A 192 2.17 16.70 -1.36
C SER A 192 0.84 16.35 -0.71
N ASP A 193 -0.15 17.25 -0.84
CA ASP A 193 -1.51 17.05 -0.33
C ASP A 193 -2.17 15.80 -0.91
N GLU A 194 -1.85 15.42 -2.15
CA GLU A 194 -2.43 14.23 -2.79
C GLU A 194 -2.11 12.94 -2.01
N GLN A 195 -0.96 12.84 -1.36
CA GLN A 195 -0.60 11.65 -0.57
C GLN A 195 -1.51 11.51 0.66
N CYS A 196 -1.81 12.61 1.34
CA CYS A 196 -2.68 12.64 2.52
C CYS A 196 -4.16 12.51 2.12
N THR A 197 -4.60 13.31 1.14
CA THR A 197 -5.99 13.36 0.69
C THR A 197 -6.49 12.06 0.07
N SER A 198 -5.57 11.19 -0.36
CA SER A 198 -5.88 9.87 -0.90
C SER A 198 -6.54 8.91 0.08
N ARG A 199 -6.26 9.04 1.39
CA ARG A 199 -6.98 8.31 2.44
C ARG A 199 -8.12 9.14 3.01
N CYS A 200 -7.91 10.45 3.09
CA CYS A 200 -8.86 11.34 3.75
C CYS A 200 -8.90 12.73 3.13
N ALA A 201 -10.01 13.08 2.50
CA ALA A 201 -10.17 14.37 1.83
C ALA A 201 -9.93 15.58 2.75
N ASN A 202 -10.24 15.48 4.05
CA ASN A 202 -10.00 16.52 5.05
C ASN A 202 -8.55 16.54 5.58
N THR A 203 -7.57 16.31 4.72
CA THR A 203 -6.16 16.39 5.10
C THR A 203 -5.32 17.19 4.13
N TYR A 204 -4.14 17.58 4.56
CA TYR A 204 -3.12 18.25 3.76
C TYR A 204 -1.73 17.87 4.27
N CYS A 205 -0.71 18.13 3.45
CA CYS A 205 0.68 17.88 3.83
C CYS A 205 1.29 19.14 4.46
N GLU A 206 1.46 19.12 5.79
CA GLU A 206 2.11 20.18 6.53
C GLU A 206 3.63 20.01 6.44
N LEU A 207 4.29 20.85 5.65
CA LEU A 207 5.73 20.75 5.37
C LEU A 207 6.62 21.43 6.43
N LEU A 208 6.11 22.45 7.12
CA LEU A 208 6.93 23.40 7.89
C LEU A 208 6.61 23.41 9.38
N LYS A 209 5.40 22.98 9.78
CA LYS A 209 4.89 23.08 11.15
C LYS A 209 4.44 21.73 11.69
N SER A 210 5.32 20.74 11.67
CA SER A 210 5.10 19.50 12.40
C SER A 210 5.92 19.45 13.68
N ASP A 211 5.47 18.62 14.62
CA ASP A 211 6.12 18.37 15.91
C ASP A 211 7.58 17.89 15.79
N LYS A 212 7.97 17.32 14.64
CA LYS A 212 9.31 16.76 14.40
C LYS A 212 10.11 17.49 13.31
N ASN A 213 9.62 18.62 12.80
CA ASN A 213 10.18 19.29 11.60
C ASN A 213 10.30 18.35 10.39
N VAL A 214 9.43 17.34 10.31
CA VAL A 214 9.29 16.42 9.19
C VAL A 214 7.89 16.56 8.64
N ALA A 215 7.73 16.69 7.32
CA ALA A 215 6.42 16.83 6.71
C ALA A 215 5.42 15.80 7.24
N GLN A 216 4.21 16.22 7.59
CA GLN A 216 3.19 15.37 8.21
C GLN A 216 1.82 15.62 7.61
N CYS A 217 1.03 14.57 7.41
CA CYS A 217 -0.38 14.72 7.07
C CYS A 217 -1.15 15.29 8.28
N GLN A 218 -1.72 16.47 8.14
CA GLN A 218 -2.57 17.09 9.16
C GLN A 218 -4.00 17.29 8.68
N CYS A 219 -4.91 17.52 9.62
CA CYS A 219 -6.31 17.79 9.33
C CYS A 219 -6.46 19.20 8.79
N ARG A 220 -7.19 19.36 7.67
CA ARG A 220 -7.42 20.67 7.06
C ARG A 220 -8.37 21.51 7.92
N ASP A 221 -9.47 20.88 8.33
CA ASP A 221 -10.45 21.46 9.24
C ASP A 221 -10.54 20.59 10.50
N GLY A 222 -10.11 21.16 11.64
CA GLY A 222 -10.18 20.53 12.96
C GLY A 222 -8.83 20.05 13.51
N GLN A 223 -8.87 19.04 14.38
CA GLN A 223 -7.72 18.53 15.12
C GLN A 223 -7.50 17.03 14.90
N LEU A 224 -6.23 16.65 14.96
CA LEU A 224 -5.76 15.29 14.83
C LEU A 224 -5.81 14.56 16.18
N LEU A 225 -6.51 13.43 16.23
CA LEU A 225 -6.48 12.49 17.35
C LEU A 225 -6.08 11.10 16.84
N TYR A 226 -4.85 10.68 17.15
CA TYR A 226 -4.31 9.36 16.81
C TYR A 226 -4.63 8.85 15.39
N GLY A 227 -4.35 9.69 14.39
CA GLY A 227 -4.56 9.34 12.98
C GLY A 227 -6.01 9.44 12.52
N ARG A 228 -6.82 10.24 13.23
CA ARG A 228 -8.16 10.64 12.83
C ARG A 228 -8.36 12.14 12.90
N CYS A 229 -9.20 12.67 12.02
CA CYS A 229 -9.55 14.09 11.99
C CYS A 229 -10.92 14.33 12.63
N PHE A 230 -10.96 15.22 13.62
CA PHE A 230 -12.18 15.65 14.29
C PHE A 230 -12.35 17.15 14.13
N SER A 231 -13.58 17.60 13.87
CA SER A 231 -13.87 19.04 13.78
C SER A 231 -13.67 19.78 15.11
N GLN A 232 -13.84 19.08 16.23
CA GLN A 232 -13.56 19.53 17.60
C GLN A 232 -13.05 18.34 18.40
N CYS A 233 -12.23 18.60 19.41
CA CYS A 233 -11.71 17.51 20.23
C CYS A 233 -12.84 16.74 20.96
N PRO A 234 -12.88 15.41 20.83
CA PRO A 234 -13.87 14.58 21.51
C PRO A 234 -13.80 14.71 23.04
N SER A 235 -14.90 14.37 23.72
CA SER A 235 -14.97 14.46 25.18
C SER A 235 -13.84 13.67 25.86
N GLY A 236 -13.19 14.32 26.83
CA GLY A 236 -12.01 13.78 27.51
C GLY A 236 -10.68 14.18 26.86
N PHE A 237 -10.71 14.88 25.73
CA PHE A 237 -9.54 15.47 25.07
C PHE A 237 -9.70 16.99 24.99
N HIS A 238 -8.59 17.70 25.01
CA HIS A 238 -8.53 19.15 24.80
C HIS A 238 -7.68 19.48 23.56
N GLU A 239 -7.88 20.67 23.02
CA GLU A 239 -7.14 21.16 21.86
C GLU A 239 -5.74 21.63 22.27
N SER A 240 -4.72 21.15 21.55
CA SER A 240 -3.34 21.59 21.69
C SER A 240 -2.70 21.72 20.30
N GLY A 241 -2.66 22.95 19.79
CA GLY A 241 -2.25 23.23 18.41
C GLY A 241 -3.17 22.51 17.42
N ALA A 242 -2.59 21.65 16.58
CA ALA A 242 -3.34 20.86 15.59
C ALA A 242 -3.82 19.50 16.14
N TYR A 243 -3.64 19.22 17.43
CA TYR A 243 -3.87 17.90 18.01
C TYR A 243 -4.92 17.94 19.12
N CYS A 244 -5.57 16.79 19.32
CA CYS A 244 -6.33 16.50 20.53
C CYS A 244 -5.48 15.71 21.50
N MET A 245 -5.33 16.24 22.71
CA MET A 245 -4.46 15.69 23.76
C MET A 245 -5.28 15.41 25.01
N VAL A 246 -4.77 14.52 25.86
CA VAL A 246 -5.26 14.34 27.24
C VAL A 246 -4.32 15.04 28.20
N ASP A 247 -4.85 15.58 29.29
CA ASP A 247 -4.04 16.28 30.31
C ASP A 247 -3.12 15.33 31.10
N ASP A 248 -3.63 14.15 31.44
CA ASP A 248 -2.91 13.11 32.19
C ASP A 248 -2.90 11.80 31.40
N GLU A 249 -1.85 11.62 30.61
CA GLU A 249 -1.65 10.40 29.83
C GLU A 249 -1.48 9.16 30.73
N ASP A 250 -0.81 9.28 31.89
CA ASP A 250 -0.56 8.14 32.77
C ASP A 250 -1.87 7.58 33.32
N SER A 251 -2.73 8.47 33.82
CA SER A 251 -4.07 8.11 34.30
C SER A 251 -4.93 7.55 33.17
N PHE A 252 -4.97 8.23 32.01
CA PHE A 252 -5.75 7.79 30.85
C PHE A 252 -5.37 6.37 30.38
N TRP A 253 -4.08 6.10 30.23
CA TRP A 253 -3.59 4.78 29.77
C TRP A 253 -3.66 3.68 30.84
N SER A 254 -4.02 4.03 32.08
CA SER A 254 -4.33 3.08 33.15
C SER A 254 -5.83 2.77 33.28
N ASP A 255 -6.71 3.61 32.70
CA ASP A 255 -8.16 3.44 32.71
C ASP A 255 -8.63 2.61 31.50
N GLY A 256 -9.18 1.42 31.78
CA GLY A 256 -9.71 0.51 30.75
C GLY A 256 -10.97 1.04 30.05
N ASP A 257 -11.86 1.72 30.77
CA ASP A 257 -13.09 2.25 30.18
C ASP A 257 -12.79 3.46 29.27
N ALA A 258 -11.80 4.29 29.65
CA ALA A 258 -11.32 5.38 28.79
C ALA A 258 -10.71 4.85 27.49
N GLN A 259 -9.96 3.76 27.57
CA GLN A 259 -9.40 3.07 26.41
C GLN A 259 -10.49 2.46 25.52
N ASP A 260 -11.50 1.81 26.08
CA ASP A 260 -12.60 1.26 25.30
C ASP A 260 -13.41 2.34 24.59
N ARG A 261 -13.64 3.50 25.25
CA ARG A 261 -14.25 4.68 24.62
C ARG A 261 -13.41 5.22 23.47
N LEU A 262 -12.09 5.37 23.66
CA LEU A 262 -11.18 5.81 22.61
C LEU A 262 -11.16 4.83 21.43
N LYS A 263 -11.11 3.52 21.71
CA LYS A 263 -11.16 2.48 20.68
C LYS A 263 -12.45 2.58 19.88
N ALA A 264 -13.60 2.71 20.53
CA ALA A 264 -14.89 2.84 19.86
C ALA A 264 -14.92 4.11 18.99
N LEU A 265 -14.43 5.24 19.53
CA LEU A 265 -14.34 6.51 18.84
C LEU A 265 -13.49 6.44 17.56
N LEU A 266 -12.28 5.87 17.64
CA LEU A 266 -11.37 5.77 16.49
C LEU A 266 -11.85 4.79 15.41
N ASN A 267 -12.59 3.74 15.79
CA ASN A 267 -13.20 2.80 14.86
C ASN A 267 -14.50 3.33 14.23
N ALA A 268 -15.15 4.31 14.82
CA ALA A 268 -16.33 4.98 14.24
C ALA A 268 -15.96 6.07 13.22
N GLY A 269 -14.72 6.59 13.29
CA GLY A 269 -14.23 7.61 12.35
C GLY A 269 -14.16 7.10 10.91
N GLN A 270 -14.66 7.90 9.97
CA GLN A 270 -14.56 7.65 8.52
C GLN A 270 -13.18 8.00 7.97
N CYS A 271 -12.58 8.99 8.63
CA CYS A 271 -11.23 9.48 8.65
C CYS A 271 -11.14 10.25 9.98
#